data_AF-A0A7Y9J4K3-F1
#
_entry.id   AF-A0A7Y9J4K3-F1
#
_cell.length_a   1.000
_cell.length_b   1.000
_cell.length_c   1.000
_cell.angle_alpha   90.00
_cell.angle_beta   90.00
_cell.angle_gamma   90.00
#
_symmetry.space_group_name_H-M   'P 1'
#
loop_
_entity.id
_entity.type
_entity.pdbx_description
1 polymer ?
#
loop_
_entity_poly.entity_id
_entity_poly.type
_entity_poly.pdbx_seq_one_letter_code
_entity_poly.pdbx_strand_id
1 'polypeptide(L)'
;MAVTDPDQGTAGDRAAAWMTRRLSSMVTVYVTVGLSVLWMVLGARGLLGFDPYPYPVLLFVGNVVQLLLIFVILVGQRTLSAAGERRSQQTYDDAQAILRECHRLQAHIDEQARMLNRAAAPRDRLDPCDTAPILIAPPVALEPAVAGPNRRIAAWLVQWLGSTAAVVWTAVIVFGWMALALAGVIPDPYPFPFLLFCSSLAQLVFMFLIMVGQDVLGEASDRRVIQTADHTAVVLQQCRHLRQHLVAQDELILSLVASLPDDGGGAPAPRTPDGLPAATRRAT
;
A
#
# COMPACT_ATOMS: atom_id res chain seq x y z
N MET A 1 0.07 7.60 -17.27
CA MET A 1 -0.59 7.95 -15.99
C MET A 1 -2.06 7.60 -16.10
N ALA A 2 -2.41 6.31 -15.98
CA ALA A 2 -3.80 5.88 -15.88
C ALA A 2 -4.13 5.89 -14.40
N VAL A 3 -4.85 6.91 -13.95
CA VAL A 3 -5.55 6.87 -12.66
C VAL A 3 -6.59 5.78 -12.80
N THR A 4 -6.25 4.58 -12.34
CA THR A 4 -7.25 3.53 -12.12
C THR A 4 -8.16 4.03 -11.01
N ASP A 5 -9.41 4.22 -11.39
CA ASP A 5 -10.50 4.63 -10.53
C ASP A 5 -10.49 3.81 -9.22
N PRO A 6 -10.43 4.42 -8.02
CA PRO A 6 -10.44 3.69 -6.75
C PRO A 6 -11.77 2.94 -6.47
N ASP A 7 -12.73 2.98 -7.38
CA ASP A 7 -14.11 2.51 -7.18
C ASP A 7 -14.39 1.03 -7.52
N GLN A 8 -13.37 0.19 -7.68
CA GLN A 8 -13.55 -1.28 -7.81
C GLN A 8 -13.45 -2.05 -6.48
N GLY A 9 -13.72 -1.39 -5.36
CA GLY A 9 -13.97 -2.07 -4.08
C GLY A 9 -15.43 -2.53 -4.04
N THR A 10 -15.69 -3.79 -3.69
CA THR A 10 -17.06 -4.23 -3.42
C THR A 10 -17.69 -3.33 -2.34
N ALA A 11 -19.03 -3.20 -2.30
CA ALA A 11 -19.70 -2.39 -1.28
C ALA A 11 -19.24 -2.76 0.15
N GLY A 12 -18.87 -4.03 0.37
CA GLY A 12 -18.27 -4.53 1.60
C GLY A 12 -16.87 -3.97 1.89
N ASP A 13 -16.00 -3.79 0.89
CA ASP A 13 -14.65 -3.23 1.07
C ASP A 13 -14.71 -1.75 1.47
N ARG A 14 -15.64 -0.99 0.88
CA ARG A 14 -15.86 0.42 1.24
C ARG A 14 -16.45 0.55 2.64
N ALA A 15 -17.41 -0.29 2.99
CA ALA A 15 -17.99 -0.35 4.33
C ALA A 15 -16.93 -0.73 5.39
N ALA A 16 -16.09 -1.73 5.09
CA ALA A 16 -14.99 -2.13 5.95
C ALA A 16 -13.95 -1.01 6.10
N ALA A 17 -13.57 -0.33 5.02
CA ALA A 17 -12.62 0.78 5.07
C ALA A 17 -13.18 1.98 5.86
N TRP A 18 -14.47 2.30 5.72
CA TRP A 18 -15.14 3.34 6.49
C TRP A 18 -15.21 2.97 7.99
N MET A 19 -15.62 1.74 8.30
CA MET A 19 -15.69 1.23 9.66
C MET A 19 -14.31 1.25 10.33
N THR A 20 -13.28 0.82 9.61
CA THR A 20 -11.90 0.79 10.10
C THR A 20 -11.39 2.18 10.44
N ARG A 21 -11.64 3.20 9.59
CA ARG A 21 -11.24 4.59 9.87
C ARG A 21 -11.95 5.19 11.07
N ARG A 22 -13.21 4.81 11.29
CA ARG A 22 -13.99 5.26 12.46
C ARG A 22 -13.51 4.56 13.73
N LEU A 23 -13.27 3.26 13.67
CA LEU A 23 -12.81 2.46 14.81
C LEU A 23 -11.36 2.75 15.20
N SER A 24 -10.49 3.09 14.25
CA SER A 24 -9.08 3.42 14.52
C SER A 24 -8.86 4.85 15.03
N SER A 25 -9.91 5.65 15.17
CA SER A 25 -9.82 7.00 15.74
C SER A 25 -9.65 6.94 17.26
N MET A 26 -8.72 7.73 17.79
CA MET A 26 -8.56 7.94 19.24
C MET A 26 -9.86 8.42 19.91
N VAL A 27 -10.71 9.14 19.16
CA VAL A 27 -12.03 9.58 19.64
C VAL A 27 -12.91 8.40 20.03
N THR A 28 -12.91 7.32 19.25
CA THR A 28 -13.73 6.14 19.52
C THR A 28 -13.32 5.46 20.83
N VAL A 29 -12.03 5.45 21.13
CA VAL A 29 -11.50 4.96 22.42
C VAL A 29 -12.02 5.82 23.56
N TYR A 30 -11.88 7.15 23.47
CA TYR A 30 -12.35 8.06 24.51
C TYR A 30 -13.86 7.97 24.74
N VAL A 31 -14.65 7.86 23.67
CA VAL A 31 -16.11 7.68 23.75
C VAL A 31 -16.46 6.37 24.43
N THR A 32 -15.78 5.27 24.08
CA THR A 32 -16.05 3.94 24.66
C THR A 32 -15.69 3.91 26.14
N VAL A 33 -14.52 4.45 26.52
CA VAL A 33 -14.10 4.54 27.93
C VAL A 33 -15.05 5.45 28.71
N GLY A 34 -15.39 6.62 28.15
CA GLY A 34 -16.32 7.56 28.78
C GLY A 34 -17.70 6.95 29.01
N LEU A 35 -18.24 6.22 28.03
CA LEU A 35 -19.50 5.50 28.14
C LEU A 35 -19.45 4.41 29.22
N SER A 36 -18.37 3.61 29.27
CA SER A 36 -18.18 2.56 30.28
C SER A 36 -18.10 3.14 31.70
N VAL A 37 -17.35 4.23 31.89
CA VAL A 37 -17.24 4.92 33.19
C VAL A 37 -18.58 5.55 33.59
N LEU A 38 -19.26 6.21 32.65
CA LEU A 38 -20.59 6.80 32.88
C LEU A 38 -21.59 5.73 33.33
N TRP A 39 -21.59 4.58 32.68
CA TRP A 39 -22.46 3.46 33.02
C TRP A 39 -22.13 2.86 34.39
N MET A 40 -20.85 2.69 34.73
CA MET A 40 -20.43 2.26 36.09
C MET A 40 -20.92 3.24 37.16
N VAL A 41 -20.81 4.55 36.92
CA VAL A 41 -21.24 5.58 37.88
C VAL A 41 -22.77 5.60 38.04
N LEU A 42 -23.52 5.48 36.95
CA LEU A 42 -24.98 5.41 36.97
C LEU A 42 -25.49 4.13 37.66
N GLY A 43 -24.86 2.98 37.39
CA GLY A 43 -25.15 1.71 38.04
C GLY A 43 -24.84 1.73 39.54
N ALA A 44 -23.69 2.30 39.94
CA ALA A 44 -23.32 2.43 41.35
C ALA A 44 -24.25 3.36 42.15
N ARG A 45 -24.87 4.35 41.49
CA ARG A 45 -25.83 5.26 42.12
C ARG A 45 -27.26 4.72 42.19
N GLY A 46 -27.51 3.50 41.73
CA GLY A 46 -28.84 2.87 41.77
C GLY A 46 -29.93 3.61 40.97
N LEU A 47 -29.53 4.55 40.10
CA LEU A 47 -30.45 5.40 39.33
C LEU A 47 -31.14 4.64 38.19
N LEU A 48 -30.51 3.56 37.71
CA LEU A 48 -31.07 2.66 36.71
C LEU A 48 -31.78 1.50 37.42
N GLY A 49 -33.05 1.70 37.80
CA GLY A 49 -33.93 0.64 38.31
C GLY A 49 -34.28 -0.46 37.28
N PHE A 50 -33.58 -0.50 36.14
CA PHE A 50 -33.86 -1.38 35.01
C PHE A 50 -32.96 -2.64 34.99
N ASP A 51 -31.90 -2.69 35.80
CA ASP A 51 -30.97 -3.82 35.82
C ASP A 51 -30.71 -4.31 37.26
N PRO A 52 -31.34 -5.43 37.70
CA PRO A 52 -31.12 -6.05 39.01
C PRO A 52 -29.66 -6.45 39.28
N TYR A 53 -28.79 -6.45 38.26
CA TYR A 53 -27.35 -6.62 38.40
C TYR A 53 -26.63 -5.80 37.33
N PRO A 54 -25.97 -4.66 37.61
CA PRO A 54 -25.46 -3.74 36.58
C PRO A 54 -24.31 -4.29 35.71
N TYR A 55 -23.81 -5.50 35.99
CA TYR A 55 -22.59 -6.05 35.41
C TYR A 55 -22.79 -7.07 34.27
N PRO A 56 -23.76 -8.00 34.28
CA PRO A 56 -23.85 -9.06 33.28
C PRO A 56 -24.23 -8.54 31.89
N VAL A 57 -25.11 -7.53 31.82
CA VAL A 57 -25.49 -6.90 30.53
C VAL A 57 -24.30 -6.18 29.92
N LEU A 58 -23.59 -5.36 30.72
CA LEU A 58 -22.36 -4.67 30.31
C LEU A 58 -21.28 -5.66 29.85
N LEU A 59 -21.06 -6.73 30.62
CA LEU A 59 -20.10 -7.78 30.30
C LEU A 59 -20.45 -8.51 29.00
N PHE A 60 -21.74 -8.77 28.78
CA PHE A 60 -22.23 -9.37 27.55
C PHE A 60 -22.02 -8.46 26.34
N VAL A 61 -22.47 -7.20 26.42
CA VAL A 61 -22.30 -6.21 25.34
C VAL A 61 -20.83 -5.99 25.02
N GLY A 62 -19.98 -5.89 26.05
CA GLY A 62 -18.53 -5.78 25.90
C GLY A 62 -17.93 -6.95 25.14
N ASN A 63 -18.29 -8.19 25.49
CA ASN A 63 -17.82 -9.39 24.80
C ASN A 63 -18.25 -9.44 23.33
N VAL A 64 -19.51 -9.10 23.04
CA VAL A 64 -20.02 -9.06 21.66
C VAL A 64 -19.29 -8.00 20.85
N VAL A 65 -19.16 -6.78 21.38
CA VAL A 65 -18.44 -5.69 20.70
C VAL A 65 -16.98 -6.05 20.48
N GLN A 66 -16.30 -6.66 21.46
CA GLN A 66 -14.92 -7.11 21.34
C GLN A 66 -14.74 -8.17 20.25
N LEU A 67 -15.64 -9.15 20.19
CA LEU A 67 -15.64 -10.16 19.14
C LEU A 67 -15.81 -9.52 17.75
N LEU A 68 -16.75 -8.59 17.61
CA LEU A 68 -16.96 -7.84 16.37
C LEU A 68 -15.73 -6.99 16.00
N LEU A 69 -15.08 -6.36 16.98
CA LEU A 69 -13.86 -5.58 16.76
C LEU A 69 -12.74 -6.45 16.18
N ILE A 70 -12.55 -7.66 16.72
CA ILE A 70 -11.56 -8.61 16.20
C ILE A 70 -11.82 -8.91 14.73
N PHE A 71 -13.07 -9.21 14.37
CA PHE A 71 -13.47 -9.45 12.98
C PHE A 71 -13.18 -8.24 12.08
N VAL A 72 -13.51 -7.03 12.53
CA VAL A 72 -13.23 -5.80 11.78
C VAL A 72 -11.72 -5.58 11.60
N ILE A 73 -10.90 -5.84 12.62
CA ILE A 73 -9.44 -5.77 12.52
C ILE A 73 -8.94 -6.74 11.46
N LEU A 74 -9.45 -7.97 11.44
CA LEU A 74 -9.01 -9.00 10.50
C LEU A 74 -9.34 -8.64 9.04
N VAL A 75 -10.53 -8.10 8.81
CA VAL A 75 -10.91 -7.54 7.50
C VAL A 75 -10.02 -6.37 7.14
N GLY A 76 -9.79 -5.44 8.09
CA GLY A 76 -8.92 -4.28 7.88
C GLY A 76 -7.51 -4.68 7.48
N GLN A 77 -6.90 -5.65 8.18
CA GLN A 77 -5.59 -6.20 7.85
C GLN A 77 -5.56 -6.85 6.46
N ARG A 78 -6.60 -7.59 6.08
CA ARG A 78 -6.72 -8.16 4.72
C ARG A 78 -6.79 -7.08 3.65
N THR A 79 -7.64 -6.07 3.82
CA THR A 79 -7.79 -4.97 2.88
C THR A 79 -6.50 -4.16 2.74
N LEU A 80 -5.82 -3.88 3.87
CA LEU A 80 -4.52 -3.21 3.87
C LEU A 80 -3.44 -4.03 3.16
N SER A 81 -3.42 -5.35 3.37
CA SER A 81 -2.47 -6.26 2.71
C SER A 81 -2.70 -6.32 1.20
N ALA A 82 -3.96 -6.41 0.75
CA ALA A 82 -4.31 -6.40 -0.67
C ALA A 82 -3.99 -5.03 -1.32
N ALA A 83 -4.25 -3.94 -0.61
CA ALA A 83 -3.85 -2.60 -1.07
C ALA A 83 -2.33 -2.41 -1.09
N GLY A 84 -1.60 -3.08 -0.19
CA GLY A 84 -0.13 -3.14 -0.21
C GLY A 84 0.38 -3.84 -1.46
N GLU A 85 -0.21 -4.98 -1.82
CA GLU A 85 0.17 -5.75 -3.01
C GLU A 85 -0.05 -4.98 -4.32
N ARG A 86 -1.19 -4.29 -4.43
CA ARG A 86 -1.44 -3.42 -5.59
C ARG A 86 -0.42 -2.30 -5.71
N ARG A 87 -0.03 -1.70 -4.57
CA ARG A 87 0.97 -0.63 -4.54
C ARG A 87 2.37 -1.14 -4.89
N SER A 88 2.77 -2.32 -4.42
CA SER A 88 4.05 -2.91 -4.80
C SER A 88 4.11 -3.25 -6.29
N GLN A 89 3.02 -3.80 -6.86
CA GLN A 89 2.93 -4.03 -8.30
C GLN A 89 3.06 -2.72 -9.08
N GLN A 90 2.34 -1.67 -8.67
CA GLN A 90 2.42 -0.37 -9.32
C GLN A 90 3.84 0.24 -9.23
N THR A 91 4.52 0.09 -8.10
CA THR A 91 5.90 0.57 -7.90
C THR A 91 6.88 -0.16 -8.81
N TYR A 92 6.71 -1.47 -8.97
CA TYR A 92 7.49 -2.25 -9.92
C TYR A 92 7.25 -1.82 -11.37
N ASP A 93 5.99 -1.65 -11.77
CA ASP A 93 5.63 -1.24 -13.14
C ASP A 93 6.22 0.15 -13.47
N ASP A 94 6.22 1.06 -12.48
CA ASP A 94 6.84 2.38 -12.60
C ASP A 94 8.37 2.28 -12.73
N ALA A 95 9.03 1.50 -11.87
CA ALA A 95 10.47 1.25 -11.97
C ALA A 95 10.86 0.67 -13.35
N GLN A 96 10.06 -0.25 -13.89
CA GLN A 96 10.27 -0.77 -15.24
C GLN A 96 10.02 0.27 -16.34
N ALA A 97 9.05 1.16 -16.17
CA ALA A 97 8.83 2.25 -17.11
C ALA A 97 10.03 3.21 -17.14
N ILE A 98 10.56 3.56 -15.96
CA ILE A 98 11.77 4.39 -15.83
C ILE A 98 12.97 3.71 -16.51
N LEU A 99 13.20 2.42 -16.25
CA LEU A 99 14.31 1.69 -16.88
C LEU A 99 14.20 1.63 -18.40
N ARG A 100 12.98 1.41 -18.93
CA ARG A 100 12.75 1.45 -20.38
C ARG A 100 13.07 2.81 -20.97
N GLU A 101 12.74 3.89 -20.25
CA GLU A 101 13.05 5.24 -20.70
C GLU A 101 14.56 5.55 -20.61
N CYS A 102 15.24 5.12 -19.54
CA CYS A 102 16.70 5.20 -19.45
C CYS A 102 17.38 4.51 -20.63
N HIS A 103 16.89 3.32 -21.03
CA HIS A 103 17.42 2.61 -22.19
C HIS A 103 17.20 3.38 -23.50
N ARG A 104 16.07 4.08 -23.66
CA ARG A 104 15.84 4.95 -24.83
C ARG A 104 16.77 6.15 -24.84
N LEU A 105 17.03 6.76 -23.68
CA LEU A 105 17.98 7.87 -23.54
C LEU A 105 19.40 7.42 -23.86
N GLN A 106 19.82 6.26 -23.35
CA GLN A 106 21.12 5.65 -23.67
C GLN A 106 21.30 5.50 -25.19
N ALA A 107 20.30 4.94 -25.89
CA ALA A 107 20.38 4.77 -27.34
C ALA A 107 20.56 6.09 -28.10
N HIS A 108 19.92 7.17 -27.65
CA HIS A 108 20.10 8.50 -28.25
C HIS A 108 21.50 9.07 -27.97
N ILE A 109 21.98 8.93 -26.73
CA ILE A 109 23.30 9.41 -26.31
C ILE A 109 24.40 8.64 -27.06
N ASP A 110 24.23 7.35 -27.32
CA ASP A 110 25.13 6.54 -28.13
C ASP A 110 25.16 6.96 -29.60
N GLU A 111 24.01 7.41 -30.13
CA GLU A 111 23.97 7.97 -31.48
C GLU A 111 24.73 9.30 -31.54
N GLN A 112 24.56 10.17 -30.53
CA GLN A 112 25.29 11.43 -30.40
C GLN A 112 26.81 11.19 -30.25
N ALA A 113 27.22 10.25 -29.39
CA ALA A 113 28.61 9.84 -29.23
C ALA A 113 29.22 9.38 -30.56
N ARG A 114 28.48 8.58 -31.33
CA ARG A 114 28.92 8.13 -32.67
C ARG A 114 29.11 9.28 -33.64
N MET A 115 28.25 10.30 -33.62
CA MET A 115 28.43 11.50 -34.45
C MET A 115 29.68 12.29 -34.03
N LEU A 116 29.86 12.48 -32.72
CA LEU A 116 30.97 13.23 -32.14
C LEU A 116 32.33 12.54 -32.40
N ASN A 117 32.38 11.21 -32.27
CA ASN A 117 33.54 10.37 -32.57
C ASN A 117 34.02 10.45 -34.04
N ARG A 118 33.16 10.86 -34.98
CA ARG A 118 33.57 11.10 -36.37
C ARG A 118 34.40 12.37 -36.51
N ALA A 119 34.15 13.38 -35.68
CA ALA A 119 34.89 14.64 -35.65
C ALA A 119 36.12 14.57 -34.74
N ALA A 120 36.10 13.68 -33.74
CA ALA A 120 37.19 13.53 -32.77
C ALA A 120 38.43 12.79 -33.33
N ALA A 121 39.60 13.12 -32.79
CA ALA A 121 40.83 12.38 -33.05
C ALA A 121 40.70 10.93 -32.53
N PRO A 122 41.38 9.94 -33.15
CA PRO A 122 41.24 8.52 -32.77
C PRO A 122 41.55 8.23 -31.29
N ARG A 123 42.37 9.06 -30.64
CA ARG A 123 42.79 8.89 -29.24
C ARG A 123 41.72 9.33 -28.23
N ASP A 124 40.79 10.19 -28.64
CA ASP A 124 39.81 10.81 -27.75
C ASP A 124 38.41 10.20 -27.92
N ARG A 125 38.22 9.26 -28.84
CA ARG A 125 36.89 8.67 -29.10
C ARG A 125 36.28 8.03 -27.86
N LEU A 126 35.00 8.27 -27.66
CA LEU A 126 34.18 7.69 -26.60
C LEU A 126 33.82 6.24 -26.94
N ASP A 127 33.89 5.36 -25.95
CA ASP A 127 33.33 4.02 -26.06
C ASP A 127 31.80 4.07 -26.08
N PRO A 128 31.11 3.13 -26.75
CA PRO A 128 29.66 3.00 -26.64
C PRO A 128 29.22 2.84 -25.18
N CYS A 129 28.06 3.39 -24.83
CA CYS A 129 27.44 3.23 -23.53
C CYS A 129 26.89 1.79 -23.39
N ASP A 130 27.78 0.82 -23.24
CA ASP A 130 27.43 -0.60 -23.23
C ASP A 130 26.82 -0.96 -21.85
N THR A 131 25.49 -1.01 -21.79
CA THR A 131 24.79 -1.47 -20.59
C THR A 131 23.83 -2.58 -20.96
N ALA A 132 24.09 -3.79 -20.45
CA ALA A 132 23.15 -4.89 -20.56
C ALA A 132 21.78 -4.47 -19.99
N PRO A 133 20.65 -4.88 -20.60
CA PRO A 133 19.33 -4.58 -20.07
C PRO A 133 19.19 -5.24 -18.69
N ILE A 134 19.37 -4.46 -17.62
CA ILE A 134 19.15 -4.94 -16.26
C ILE A 134 17.63 -4.98 -16.04
N LEU A 135 17.05 -6.15 -16.22
CA LEU A 135 15.63 -6.38 -15.98
C LEU A 135 15.42 -6.58 -14.49
N ILE A 136 14.61 -5.71 -13.89
CA ILE A 136 14.13 -5.92 -12.52
C ILE A 136 13.18 -7.12 -12.54
N ALA A 137 13.39 -8.08 -11.63
CA ALA A 137 12.51 -9.23 -11.47
C ALA A 137 11.11 -8.78 -10.99
N PRO A 138 10.03 -9.39 -11.50
CA PRO A 138 8.69 -9.10 -11.03
C PRO A 138 8.58 -9.28 -9.52
N PRO A 139 7.72 -8.49 -8.84
CA PRO A 139 7.41 -8.75 -7.45
C PRO A 139 6.93 -10.18 -7.38
N VAL A 140 7.70 -11.01 -6.68
CA VAL A 140 7.33 -12.40 -6.47
C VAL A 140 6.06 -12.36 -5.63
N ALA A 141 4.90 -12.56 -6.24
CA ALA A 141 3.69 -12.93 -5.52
C ALA A 141 4.13 -14.12 -4.67
N LEU A 142 4.07 -13.98 -3.33
CA LEU A 142 4.60 -15.01 -2.43
C LEU A 142 4.08 -16.36 -2.86
N GLU A 143 4.91 -17.14 -3.54
CA GLU A 143 4.68 -18.55 -3.71
C GLU A 143 4.52 -19.07 -2.27
N PRO A 144 3.40 -19.74 -1.94
CA PRO A 144 3.13 -20.24 -0.59
C PRO A 144 4.18 -21.26 -0.09
N ALA A 145 5.23 -21.50 -0.89
CA ALA A 145 6.33 -22.42 -0.67
C ALA A 145 7.20 -22.13 0.57
N VAL A 146 7.10 -20.97 1.23
CA VAL A 146 7.87 -20.69 2.48
C VAL A 146 7.04 -20.82 3.76
N ALA A 147 5.73 -21.00 3.66
CA ALA A 147 4.89 -21.24 4.83
C ALA A 147 4.78 -22.76 5.09
N GLY A 148 5.37 -23.24 6.19
CA GLY A 148 5.09 -24.60 6.69
C GLY A 148 3.58 -24.86 6.81
N PRO A 149 3.13 -26.13 6.82
CA PRO A 149 1.70 -26.49 6.77
C PRO A 149 0.85 -25.75 7.81
N ASN A 150 1.36 -25.57 9.02
CA ASN A 150 0.66 -24.86 10.10
C ASN A 150 0.45 -23.36 9.80
N ARG A 151 1.44 -22.69 9.20
CA ARG A 151 1.34 -21.26 8.82
C ARG A 151 0.33 -21.07 7.68
N ARG A 152 0.24 -22.02 6.75
CA ARG A 152 -0.75 -21.99 5.66
C ARG A 152 -2.18 -22.13 6.18
N ILE A 153 -2.40 -23.06 7.13
CA ILE A 153 -3.71 -23.22 7.77
C ILE A 153 -4.09 -21.95 8.54
N ALA A 154 -3.16 -21.38 9.31
CA ALA A 154 -3.39 -20.15 10.05
C ALA A 154 -3.73 -18.98 9.11
N ALA A 155 -2.96 -18.79 8.03
CA ALA A 155 -3.22 -17.75 7.04
C ALA A 155 -4.57 -17.96 6.32
N TRP A 156 -4.91 -19.20 5.96
CA TRP A 156 -6.19 -19.53 5.35
C TRP A 156 -7.37 -19.24 6.29
N LEU A 157 -7.29 -19.65 7.56
CA LEU A 157 -8.29 -19.33 8.57
C LEU A 157 -8.44 -17.81 8.72
N VAL A 158 -7.35 -17.09 8.90
CA VAL A 158 -7.36 -15.63 9.02
C VAL A 158 -8.00 -14.95 7.80
N GLN A 159 -7.74 -15.44 6.59
CA GLN A 159 -8.37 -14.90 5.37
C GLN A 159 -9.87 -15.18 5.31
N TRP A 160 -10.29 -16.38 5.74
CA TRP A 160 -11.70 -16.77 5.78
C TRP A 160 -12.46 -15.95 6.83
N LEU A 161 -11.93 -15.86 8.06
CA LEU A 161 -12.49 -15.06 9.14
C LEU A 161 -12.47 -13.55 8.82
N GLY A 162 -11.45 -13.07 8.09
CA GLY A 162 -11.33 -11.69 7.65
C GLY A 162 -12.16 -11.36 6.40
N SER A 163 -13.13 -12.21 6.03
CA SER A 163 -14.09 -11.91 4.97
C SER A 163 -15.24 -11.05 5.49
N THR A 164 -15.71 -10.12 4.67
CA THR A 164 -16.91 -9.31 4.96
C THR A 164 -18.13 -10.20 5.22
N ALA A 165 -18.24 -11.32 4.49
CA ALA A 165 -19.27 -12.32 4.70
C ALA A 165 -19.19 -12.93 6.12
N ALA A 166 -18.00 -13.29 6.61
CA ALA A 166 -17.85 -13.86 7.95
C ALA A 166 -18.31 -12.87 9.04
N VAL A 167 -17.98 -11.59 8.92
CA VAL A 167 -18.46 -10.54 9.85
C VAL A 167 -19.99 -10.50 9.89
N VAL A 168 -20.63 -10.48 8.71
CA VAL A 168 -22.09 -10.43 8.60
C VAL A 168 -22.72 -11.70 9.17
N TRP A 169 -22.17 -12.88 8.87
CA TRP A 169 -22.63 -14.15 9.42
C TRP A 169 -22.55 -14.15 10.95
N THR A 170 -21.41 -13.74 11.53
CA THR A 170 -21.26 -13.65 12.98
C THR A 170 -22.24 -12.66 13.60
N ALA A 171 -22.43 -11.48 12.99
CA ALA A 171 -23.40 -10.50 13.47
C ALA A 171 -24.82 -11.08 13.44
N VAL A 172 -25.23 -11.69 12.33
CA VAL A 172 -26.56 -12.31 12.18
C VAL A 172 -26.76 -13.44 13.20
N ILE A 173 -25.74 -14.27 13.45
CA ILE A 173 -25.83 -15.34 14.45
C ILE A 173 -26.00 -14.76 15.86
N VAL A 174 -25.18 -13.79 16.25
CA VAL A 174 -25.24 -13.20 17.60
C VAL A 174 -26.55 -12.45 17.83
N PHE A 175 -26.93 -11.55 16.91
CA PHE A 175 -28.18 -10.79 17.02
C PHE A 175 -29.42 -11.67 16.82
N GLY A 176 -29.33 -12.69 15.96
CA GLY A 176 -30.39 -13.67 15.75
C GLY A 176 -30.63 -14.52 16.99
N TRP A 177 -29.57 -15.00 17.64
CA TRP A 177 -29.66 -15.71 18.91
C TRP A 177 -30.25 -14.82 20.01
N MET A 178 -29.83 -13.54 20.06
CA MET A 178 -30.39 -12.56 21.00
C MET A 178 -31.89 -12.36 20.79
N ALA A 179 -32.33 -12.19 19.55
CA ALA A 179 -33.73 -12.01 19.22
C ALA A 179 -34.56 -13.24 19.57
N LEU A 180 -34.03 -14.45 19.30
CA LEU A 180 -34.70 -15.71 19.59
C LEU A 180 -34.81 -15.99 21.09
N ALA A 181 -33.77 -15.62 21.85
CA ALA A 181 -33.78 -15.63 23.31
C ALA A 181 -34.81 -14.65 23.88
N LEU A 182 -34.86 -13.41 23.38
CA LEU A 182 -35.81 -12.40 23.83
C LEU A 182 -37.27 -12.76 23.50
N ALA A 183 -37.48 -13.45 22.37
CA ALA A 183 -38.79 -13.96 21.96
C ALA A 183 -39.27 -15.17 22.80
N GLY A 184 -38.47 -15.66 23.75
CA GLY A 184 -38.83 -16.76 24.64
C GLY A 184 -38.93 -18.13 23.95
N VAL A 185 -38.40 -18.25 22.73
CA VAL A 185 -38.45 -19.49 21.94
C VAL A 185 -37.43 -20.52 22.42
N ILE A 186 -36.33 -20.06 23.02
CA ILE A 186 -35.32 -20.93 23.63
C ILE A 186 -35.61 -21.04 25.13
N PRO A 187 -35.78 -22.27 25.67
CA PRO A 187 -35.93 -22.48 27.10
C PRO A 187 -34.55 -22.41 27.77
N ASP A 188 -33.96 -21.21 27.80
CA ASP A 188 -32.70 -20.94 28.50
C ASP A 188 -32.97 -20.01 29.68
N PRO A 189 -32.86 -20.48 30.94
CA PRO A 189 -33.06 -19.66 32.14
C PRO A 189 -32.17 -18.40 32.20
N TYR A 190 -31.06 -18.42 31.46
CA TYR A 190 -30.22 -17.26 31.19
C TYR A 190 -29.73 -17.33 29.73
N PRO A 191 -30.10 -16.41 28.84
CA PRO A 191 -29.70 -16.47 27.42
C PRO A 191 -28.22 -16.13 27.16
N PHE A 192 -27.49 -15.72 28.21
CA PHE A 192 -26.16 -15.14 28.14
C PHE A 192 -24.97 -16.10 28.39
N PRO A 193 -25.02 -17.09 29.31
CA PRO A 193 -23.85 -17.87 29.70
C PRO A 193 -23.26 -18.71 28.57
N PHE A 194 -24.10 -19.36 27.76
CA PHE A 194 -23.62 -20.15 26.62
C PHE A 194 -22.92 -19.27 25.57
N LEU A 195 -23.53 -18.14 25.21
CA LEU A 195 -22.91 -17.18 24.29
C LEU A 195 -21.63 -16.56 24.86
N LEU A 196 -21.59 -16.24 26.15
CA LEU A 196 -20.39 -15.76 26.84
C LEU A 196 -19.27 -16.80 26.81
N PHE A 197 -19.60 -18.07 27.05
CA PHE A 197 -18.64 -19.16 26.94
C PHE A 197 -18.09 -19.31 25.51
N CYS A 198 -18.97 -19.35 24.50
CA CYS A 198 -18.55 -19.42 23.11
C CYS A 198 -17.72 -18.20 22.68
N SER A 199 -18.10 -17.00 23.10
CA SER A 199 -17.40 -15.76 22.79
C SER A 199 -16.00 -15.73 23.40
N SER A 200 -15.87 -16.07 24.68
CA SER A 200 -14.57 -16.10 25.37
C SER A 200 -13.63 -17.16 24.80
N LEU A 201 -14.15 -18.35 24.45
CA LEU A 201 -13.37 -19.37 23.75
C LEU A 201 -12.92 -18.88 22.37
N ALA A 202 -13.82 -18.27 21.59
CA ALA A 202 -13.50 -17.73 20.27
C ALA A 202 -12.43 -16.63 20.36
N GLN A 203 -12.54 -15.71 21.34
CA GLN A 203 -11.55 -14.65 21.56
C GLN A 203 -10.15 -15.22 21.85
N LEU A 204 -10.05 -16.26 22.69
CA LEU A 204 -8.79 -16.90 23.00
C LEU A 204 -8.15 -17.51 21.74
N VAL A 205 -8.95 -18.22 20.94
CA VAL A 205 -8.50 -18.77 19.65
C VAL A 205 -8.07 -17.66 18.69
N PHE A 206 -8.83 -16.57 18.63
CA PHE A 206 -8.54 -15.44 17.75
C PHE A 206 -7.26 -14.70 18.13
N MET A 207 -6.94 -14.60 19.42
CA MET A 207 -5.67 -14.04 19.86
C MET A 207 -4.48 -14.81 19.30
N PHE A 208 -4.50 -16.15 19.38
CA PHE A 208 -3.47 -16.99 18.77
C PHE A 208 -3.44 -16.87 17.24
N LEU A 209 -4.60 -16.86 16.59
CA LEU A 209 -4.70 -16.71 15.13
C LEU A 209 -4.15 -15.36 14.65
N ILE A 210 -4.43 -14.27 15.37
CA ILE A 210 -3.90 -12.95 15.03
C ILE A 210 -2.39 -12.92 15.22
N MET A 211 -1.86 -13.49 16.31
CA MET A 211 -0.41 -13.53 16.56
C MET A 211 0.34 -14.26 15.43
N VAL A 212 -0.13 -15.45 15.06
CA VAL A 212 0.47 -16.21 13.95
C VAL A 212 0.23 -15.51 12.61
N GLY A 213 -0.96 -14.96 12.41
CA GLY A 213 -1.32 -14.22 11.19
C GLY A 213 -0.42 -13.00 10.98
N GLN A 214 -0.15 -12.23 12.04
CA GLN A 214 0.74 -11.08 12.01
C GLN A 214 2.19 -11.47 11.72
N ASP A 215 2.68 -12.57 12.29
CA ASP A 215 4.04 -13.07 12.02
C ASP A 215 4.23 -13.47 10.54
N VAL A 216 3.24 -14.15 9.96
CA VAL A 216 3.24 -14.49 8.52
C VAL A 216 3.14 -13.24 7.64
N LEU A 217 2.27 -12.29 7.99
CA LEU A 217 2.11 -11.04 7.25
C LEU A 217 3.36 -10.14 7.36
N GLY A 218 4.04 -10.14 8.50
CA GLY A 218 5.28 -9.42 8.74
C GLY A 218 6.40 -9.88 7.82
N GLU A 219 6.61 -11.20 7.71
CA GLU A 219 7.61 -11.77 6.82
C GLU A 219 7.39 -11.39 5.34
N ALA A 220 6.12 -11.40 4.91
CA ALA A 220 5.74 -10.94 3.57
C ALA A 220 5.99 -9.42 3.37
N SER A 221 5.83 -8.62 4.41
CA SER A 221 6.15 -7.19 4.39
C SER A 221 7.66 -6.98 4.27
N ASP A 222 8.46 -7.70 5.06
CA ASP A 222 9.91 -7.56 5.09
C ASP A 222 10.55 -7.91 3.74
N ARG A 223 10.09 -8.99 3.09
CA ARG A 223 10.55 -9.35 1.74
C ARG A 223 10.25 -8.27 0.70
N ARG A 224 9.07 -7.62 0.81
CA ARG A 224 8.68 -6.52 -0.09
C ARG A 224 9.57 -5.30 0.09
N VAL A 225 9.98 -5.00 1.32
CA VAL A 225 10.93 -3.91 1.60
C VAL A 225 12.28 -4.19 0.92
N ILE A 226 12.79 -5.42 1.04
CA ILE A 226 14.06 -5.81 0.41
C ILE A 226 13.97 -5.69 -1.12
N GLN A 227 12.91 -6.22 -1.74
CA GLN A 227 12.71 -6.12 -3.18
C GLN A 227 12.65 -4.68 -3.67
N THR A 228 11.93 -3.81 -2.95
CA THR A 228 11.82 -2.38 -3.32
C THR A 228 13.18 -1.68 -3.21
N ALA A 229 13.99 -2.03 -2.21
CA ALA A 229 15.34 -1.52 -2.06
C ALA A 229 16.24 -1.95 -3.24
N ASP A 230 16.18 -3.22 -3.65
CA ASP A 230 16.93 -3.75 -4.79
C ASP A 230 16.53 -3.07 -6.10
N HIS A 231 15.22 -2.88 -6.32
CA HIS A 231 14.70 -2.17 -7.50
C HIS A 231 15.25 -0.74 -7.58
N THR A 232 15.25 -0.04 -6.45
CA THR A 232 15.79 1.32 -6.34
C THR A 232 17.29 1.37 -6.60
N ALA A 233 18.04 0.38 -6.11
CA ALA A 233 19.49 0.29 -6.33
C ALA A 233 19.83 0.15 -7.81
N VAL A 234 19.09 -0.69 -8.54
CA VAL A 234 19.25 -0.87 -10.00
C VAL A 234 19.00 0.44 -10.76
N VAL A 235 17.88 1.12 -10.47
CA VAL A 235 17.55 2.40 -11.12
C VAL A 235 18.64 3.44 -10.85
N LEU A 236 19.11 3.55 -9.60
CA LEU A 236 20.16 4.50 -9.24
C LEU A 236 21.49 4.18 -9.93
N GLN A 237 21.83 2.90 -10.08
CA GLN A 237 23.02 2.49 -10.81
C GLN A 237 22.95 2.89 -12.28
N GLN A 238 21.79 2.72 -12.93
CA GLN A 238 21.58 3.15 -14.32
C GLN A 238 21.70 4.68 -14.48
N CYS A 239 21.08 5.45 -13.58
CA CYS A 239 21.22 6.91 -13.60
C CYS A 239 22.67 7.36 -13.42
N ARG A 240 23.44 6.68 -12.55
CA ARG A 240 24.87 6.96 -12.37
C ARG A 240 25.67 6.70 -13.65
N HIS A 241 25.38 5.61 -14.35
CA HIS A 241 26.05 5.27 -15.60
C HIS A 241 25.77 6.30 -16.70
N LEU A 242 24.49 6.69 -16.86
CA LEU A 242 24.07 7.72 -17.81
C LEU A 242 24.80 9.05 -17.56
N ARG A 243 24.87 9.46 -16.29
CA ARG A 243 25.56 10.69 -15.89
C ARG A 243 27.05 10.64 -16.22
N GLN A 244 27.73 9.53 -15.99
CA GLN A 244 29.15 9.39 -16.31
C GLN A 244 29.40 9.54 -17.80
N HIS A 245 28.55 8.95 -18.64
CA HIS A 245 28.69 9.05 -20.08
C HIS A 245 28.41 10.48 -20.60
N LEU A 246 27.41 11.18 -20.04
CA LEU A 246 27.15 12.59 -20.37
C LEU A 246 28.33 13.49 -20.01
N VAL A 247 28.96 13.29 -18.84
CA VAL A 247 30.16 14.06 -18.47
C VAL A 247 31.31 13.81 -19.43
N ALA A 248 31.53 12.57 -19.86
CA ALA A 248 32.57 12.25 -20.84
C ALA A 248 32.31 12.90 -22.21
N GLN A 249 31.04 12.98 -22.63
CA GLN A 249 30.67 13.71 -23.84
C GLN A 249 30.95 15.21 -23.73
N ASP A 250 30.56 15.83 -22.60
CA ASP A 250 30.80 17.25 -22.36
C ASP A 250 32.30 17.58 -22.40
N GLU A 251 33.15 16.74 -21.79
CA GLU A 251 34.61 16.91 -21.85
C GLU A 251 35.16 16.83 -23.28
N LEU A 252 34.63 15.92 -24.10
CA LEU A 252 35.06 15.76 -25.49
C LEU A 252 34.59 16.92 -26.38
N ILE A 253 33.38 17.45 -26.13
CA ILE A 253 32.90 18.65 -26.82
C ILE A 253 33.82 19.84 -26.50
N LEU A 254 34.18 20.02 -25.23
CA LEU A 254 35.09 21.09 -24.82
C LEU A 254 36.48 20.97 -25.44
N SER A 255 37.02 19.75 -25.55
CA SER A 255 38.33 19.52 -26.19
C SER A 255 38.29 19.80 -27.69
N LEU A 256 37.21 19.41 -28.37
CA LEU A 256 36.97 19.76 -29.78
C LEU A 256 36.88 21.28 -29.97
N VAL A 257 36.12 21.98 -29.14
CA VAL A 257 35.99 23.45 -29.21
C VAL A 257 37.35 24.12 -29.00
N ALA A 258 38.14 23.67 -28.03
CA ALA A 258 39.48 24.23 -27.77
C ALA A 258 40.48 23.96 -28.91
N SER A 259 40.26 22.92 -29.72
CA SER A 259 41.09 22.57 -30.88
C SER A 259 40.75 23.34 -32.16
N LEU A 260 39.62 24.06 -32.18
CA LEU A 260 39.24 24.90 -33.31
C LEU A 260 40.11 26.16 -33.35
N PRO A 261 40.59 26.62 -34.52
CA PRO A 261 41.31 27.88 -34.64
C PRO A 261 40.41 29.04 -34.20
N ASP A 262 40.97 30.00 -33.47
CA ASP A 262 40.28 31.24 -33.05
C ASP A 262 40.08 32.15 -34.27
N ASP A 263 39.13 31.79 -35.14
CA ASP A 263 38.61 32.71 -36.15
C ASP A 263 37.73 33.71 -35.41
N GLY A 264 38.30 34.86 -35.04
CA GLY A 264 37.69 35.93 -34.24
C GLY A 264 36.36 36.49 -34.79
N GLY A 265 35.28 35.71 -34.65
CA GLY A 265 33.90 36.07 -34.93
C GLY A 265 33.13 36.11 -33.62
N GLY A 266 32.71 37.30 -33.22
CA GLY A 266 32.10 37.59 -31.92
C GLY A 266 30.91 36.71 -31.53
N ALA A 267 30.65 36.71 -30.22
CA ALA A 267 29.53 36.05 -29.57
C ALA A 267 28.22 36.17 -30.38
N PRO A 268 27.42 35.10 -30.53
CA PRO A 268 26.10 35.21 -31.12
C PRO A 268 25.28 36.18 -30.26
N ALA A 269 24.83 37.27 -30.86
CA ALA A 269 24.04 38.30 -30.19
C ALA A 269 22.83 37.67 -29.47
N PRO A 270 22.44 38.16 -28.28
CA PRO A 270 21.30 37.63 -27.55
C PRO A 270 20.05 37.72 -28.43
N ARG A 271 19.33 36.59 -28.58
CA ARG A 271 18.06 36.57 -29.30
C ARG A 271 17.06 37.46 -28.55
N THR A 272 16.71 38.59 -29.14
CA THR A 272 15.58 39.41 -28.67
C THR A 272 14.28 38.60 -28.79
N PRO A 273 13.39 38.68 -27.79
CA PRO A 273 12.14 37.92 -27.78
C PRO A 273 11.09 38.71 -28.56
N ASP A 274 11.13 38.70 -29.90
CA ASP A 274 10.01 39.24 -30.67
C ASP A 274 9.78 38.45 -31.96
N GLY A 275 8.67 37.73 -31.95
CA GLY A 275 8.19 36.89 -33.05
C GLY A 275 6.84 36.26 -32.75
N LEU A 276 5.96 36.99 -32.06
CA LEU A 276 4.52 36.69 -32.11
C LEU A 276 4.03 37.09 -33.52
N PRO A 277 3.28 36.24 -34.25
CA PRO A 277 2.89 36.54 -35.63
C PRO A 277 1.92 37.73 -35.69
N ALA A 278 2.37 38.83 -36.31
CA ALA A 278 1.51 39.92 -36.72
C ALA A 278 0.66 39.50 -37.93
N ALA A 279 -0.65 39.74 -37.79
CA ALA A 279 -1.72 39.35 -38.69
C ALA A 279 -1.49 39.73 -40.16
N THR A 280 -1.77 38.77 -41.04
CA THR A 280 -1.93 38.93 -42.48
C THR A 280 -3.08 39.90 -42.78
N ARG A 281 -2.76 41.11 -43.24
CA ARG A 281 -3.71 42.02 -43.90
C ARG A 281 -3.27 42.17 -45.35
N ARG A 282 -3.96 41.50 -46.28
CA ARG A 282 -3.92 41.82 -47.72
C ARG A 282 -5.28 42.37 -48.12
N ALA A 283 -5.26 43.64 -48.54
CA ALA A 283 -6.30 44.25 -49.34
C ALA A 283 -5.84 44.18 -50.80
N THR A 284 -6.69 43.58 -51.64
CA THR A 284 -7.08 43.92 -53.03
C THR A 284 -7.80 42.71 -53.59
#